data_AF-A0A957C296-F1
#
_entry.id   AF-A0A957C296-F1
#
_cell.length_a   1.000
_cell.length_b   1.000
_cell.length_c   1.000
_cell.angle_alpha   90.00
_cell.angle_beta   90.00
_cell.angle_gamma   90.00
#
_symmetry.space_group_name_H-M   'P 1'
#
loop_
_entity.id
_entity.type
_entity.pdbx_description
1 polymer ?
#
loop_
_entity_poly.entity_id
_entity_poly.type
_entity_poly.pdbx_seq_one_letter_code
_entity_poly.pdbx_strand_id
1 'polypeptide(L)'
;AQKDMTRSTLAVGDTVIVVVNAKTGQREIGTVEVMNLPVVTIKLLDGEIVERDIEHVDKPLETDPSQMMDRVAAGIAAAEATPELQATWAERFRWLLDDWKFVPGGRILTAAGTDQELSYYNCYVLDLPQDSRPRILATLGEMTEIMSRGGGVGITLSSLRPRHAYVKGVNGRSSGAVSWGALYSFVTGLIEQGGCLTPDTLVFTEKGLLRLDEIVRHEDKGWREQSLTIMTDEGPRLSQQVYNNSMANVLRVTTDMGIAITGTPNHKVKIMTTEGSSWKQLSELETGDAILVKLGQHRGTFQALKQPTIQHHNQDVVNLPKILDEELAFFLGYFAGDGFMTVKEKDWRLGVSVAHSSYLMDTMPELLGRLFPGVNVRMQQKADDASVTMIISNRAVKEFLHMNGFTKNKSHDVHVPRLIRQSPPQVVGAFLRGLFEADGGLSHNYPMLSSSSKQLIDEVGTLLIGLGCPVKIEPFPYSVDRYGDQQMWRLRIHSVRGLESWRSNIGCDAGSRFAVCYDFEPDLGREHSY
;
A
#
# COMPACT_ATOMS: atom_id res chain seq x y z
N ALA A 1 0.52 22.96 19.15
CA ALA A 1 -0.74 23.72 19.23
C ALA A 1 -1.88 22.72 19.34
N GLN A 2 -2.62 22.80 20.43
CA GLN A 2 -3.89 22.12 20.61
C GLN A 2 -4.87 22.56 19.51
N LYS A 3 -5.71 21.65 19.06
CA LYS A 3 -6.68 21.89 18.00
C LYS A 3 -8.06 21.48 18.49
N ASP A 4 -9.10 22.14 17.98
CA ASP A 4 -10.46 21.65 18.13
C ASP A 4 -10.65 20.43 17.22
N MET A 5 -10.48 19.23 17.79
CA MET A 5 -10.64 17.97 17.08
C MET A 5 -12.09 17.73 16.62
N THR A 6 -13.07 18.34 17.29
CA THR A 6 -14.50 18.19 16.99
C THR A 6 -15.00 19.18 15.95
N ARG A 7 -14.24 20.27 15.72
CA ARG A 7 -14.59 21.40 14.86
C ARG A 7 -15.90 22.09 15.25
N SER A 8 -16.38 21.84 16.48
CA SER A 8 -17.65 22.35 17.00
C SER A 8 -17.59 23.84 17.35
N THR A 9 -16.40 24.38 17.60
CA THR A 9 -16.18 25.78 17.98
C THR A 9 -15.77 26.66 16.80
N LEU A 10 -15.75 26.11 15.58
CA LEU A 10 -15.36 26.83 14.38
C LEU A 10 -16.43 27.89 14.01
N ALA A 11 -15.99 29.11 13.76
CA ALA A 11 -16.83 30.26 13.45
C ALA A 11 -16.17 31.18 12.41
N VAL A 12 -17.00 32.06 11.81
CA VAL A 12 -16.51 33.14 10.96
C VAL A 12 -15.61 34.07 11.76
N GLY A 13 -14.44 34.40 11.19
CA GLY A 13 -13.40 35.21 11.83
C GLY A 13 -12.29 34.40 12.50
N ASP A 14 -12.43 33.07 12.64
CA ASP A 14 -11.41 32.23 13.27
C ASP A 14 -10.17 32.06 12.38
N THR A 15 -9.00 32.08 13.02
CA THR A 15 -7.75 31.60 12.41
C THR A 15 -7.79 30.09 12.30
N VAL A 16 -7.47 29.56 11.13
CA VAL A 16 -7.51 28.12 10.83
C VAL A 16 -6.29 27.68 10.05
N ILE A 17 -5.98 26.39 10.16
CA ILE A 17 -5.02 25.69 9.30
C ILE A 17 -5.85 24.92 8.26
N VAL A 18 -5.83 25.37 7.02
CA VAL A 18 -6.61 24.82 5.91
C VAL A 18 -5.73 24.06 4.94
N VAL A 19 -6.19 22.91 4.46
CA VAL A 19 -5.53 22.20 3.35
C VAL A 19 -5.78 22.93 2.03
N VAL A 20 -4.82 23.72 1.58
CA VAL A 20 -4.91 24.45 0.30
C VAL A 20 -4.70 23.53 -0.90
N ASN A 21 -4.00 22.40 -0.72
CA ASN A 21 -3.81 21.42 -1.78
C ASN A 21 -4.03 19.99 -1.26
N ALA A 22 -5.18 19.40 -1.57
CA ALA A 22 -5.52 18.02 -1.15
C ALA A 22 -4.58 16.95 -1.75
N LYS A 23 -3.93 17.25 -2.89
CA LYS A 23 -2.99 16.33 -3.56
C LYS A 23 -1.57 16.37 -3.01
N THR A 24 -1.19 17.40 -2.27
CA THR A 24 0.12 17.47 -1.58
C THR A 24 -0.01 17.48 -0.07
N GLY A 25 -1.22 17.73 0.46
CA GLY A 25 -1.43 17.91 1.89
C GLY A 25 -0.91 19.26 2.39
N GLN A 26 -0.51 20.15 1.47
CA GLN A 26 -0.06 21.50 1.82
C GLN A 26 -1.17 22.20 2.58
N ARG A 27 -0.77 22.73 3.74
CA ARG A 27 -1.64 23.44 4.66
C ARG A 27 -1.13 24.86 4.79
N GLU A 28 -2.05 25.80 4.80
CA GLU A 28 -1.76 27.20 5.03
C GLU A 28 -2.65 27.75 6.13
N ILE A 29 -2.25 28.90 6.65
CA ILE A 29 -2.99 29.61 7.68
C ILE A 29 -3.90 30.60 6.97
N GLY A 30 -5.14 30.69 7.43
CA GLY A 30 -6.09 31.68 6.94
C GLY A 30 -7.15 32.00 7.97
N THR A 31 -8.08 32.87 7.60
CA THR A 31 -9.21 33.29 8.41
C THR A 31 -10.51 32.86 7.75
N VAL A 32 -11.44 32.28 8.51
CA VAL A 32 -12.76 31.92 7.98
C VAL A 32 -13.54 33.19 7.64
N GLU A 33 -13.96 33.37 6.38
CA GLU A 33 -14.82 34.48 5.96
C GLU A 33 -16.30 34.11 5.91
N VAL A 34 -16.60 32.88 5.47
CA VAL A 34 -17.98 32.39 5.31
C VAL A 34 -18.06 30.92 5.73
N MET A 35 -19.11 30.54 6.46
CA MET A 35 -19.42 29.14 6.76
C MET A 35 -20.74 28.72 6.11
N ASN A 36 -20.66 27.85 5.10
CA ASN A 36 -21.80 27.26 4.38
C ASN A 36 -21.64 25.74 4.34
N LEU A 37 -21.88 25.08 5.47
CA LEU A 37 -21.54 23.67 5.66
C LEU A 37 -22.11 22.74 4.56
N PRO A 38 -21.33 21.74 4.10
CA PRO A 38 -20.03 21.34 4.65
C PRO A 38 -18.86 22.20 4.18
N VAL A 39 -19.07 23.21 3.34
CA VAL A 39 -18.00 24.04 2.77
C VAL A 39 -17.77 25.32 3.60
N VAL A 40 -16.51 25.66 3.81
CA VAL A 40 -16.05 26.85 4.52
C VAL A 40 -15.17 27.65 3.57
N THR A 41 -15.41 28.96 3.50
CA THR A 41 -14.59 29.91 2.72
C THR A 41 -13.55 30.51 3.65
N ILE A 42 -12.28 30.35 3.30
CA ILE A 42 -11.12 30.81 4.07
C ILE A 42 -10.33 31.80 3.23
N LYS A 43 -9.99 32.94 3.81
CA LYS A 43 -9.02 33.87 3.24
C LYS A 43 -7.63 33.58 3.80
N LEU A 44 -6.71 33.20 2.95
CA LEU A 44 -5.32 32.91 3.29
C LEU A 44 -4.56 34.21 3.62
N LEU A 45 -3.40 34.06 4.27
CA LEU A 45 -2.56 35.20 4.67
C LEU A 45 -2.03 36.02 3.48
N ASP A 46 -1.90 35.42 2.30
CA ASP A 46 -1.50 36.10 1.07
C ASP A 46 -2.65 36.81 0.35
N GLY A 47 -3.88 36.67 0.87
CA GLY A 47 -5.10 37.28 0.35
C GLY A 47 -5.90 36.38 -0.60
N GLU A 48 -5.42 35.18 -0.94
CA GLU A 48 -6.19 34.22 -1.74
C GLU A 48 -7.42 33.72 -0.96
N ILE A 49 -8.55 33.54 -1.66
CA ILE A 49 -9.77 32.96 -1.08
C ILE A 49 -9.90 31.52 -1.54
N VAL A 50 -9.98 30.59 -0.58
CA VAL A 50 -10.12 29.17 -0.84
C VAL A 50 -11.40 28.63 -0.19
N GLU A 51 -12.13 27.79 -0.93
CA GLU A 51 -13.29 27.08 -0.42
C GLU A 51 -12.93 25.62 -0.15
N ARG A 52 -13.14 25.15 1.09
CA ARG A 52 -12.80 23.78 1.49
C ARG A 52 -13.89 23.17 2.33
N ASP A 53 -14.04 21.86 2.22
CA ASP A 53 -14.86 21.11 3.16
C ASP A 53 -14.33 21.31 4.58
N ILE A 54 -15.22 21.44 5.56
CA ILE A 54 -14.91 21.62 6.99
C ILE A 54 -13.97 20.54 7.51
N GLU A 55 -13.98 19.33 6.93
CA GLU A 55 -13.03 18.26 7.27
C GLU A 55 -11.56 18.65 7.02
N HIS A 56 -11.30 19.59 6.11
CA HIS A 56 -9.97 20.08 5.74
C HIS A 56 -9.55 21.36 6.48
N VAL A 57 -10.34 21.79 7.46
CA VAL A 57 -10.14 23.02 8.23
C VAL A 57 -9.94 22.66 9.69
N ASP A 58 -8.73 22.86 10.20
CA ASP A 58 -8.42 22.67 11.61
C ASP A 58 -8.36 24.04 12.31
N LYS A 59 -9.16 24.23 13.37
CA LYS A 59 -9.04 25.39 14.25
C LYS A 59 -7.96 25.15 15.30
N PRO A 60 -6.79 25.83 15.25
CA PRO A 60 -5.89 25.87 16.39
C PRO A 60 -6.59 26.58 17.57
N LEU A 61 -6.55 25.95 18.74
CA LEU A 61 -6.95 26.58 20.00
C LEU A 61 -5.82 27.46 20.55
N GLU A 62 -4.59 27.17 20.12
CA GLU A 62 -3.38 27.94 20.46
C GLU A 62 -2.82 28.54 19.19
N THR A 63 -2.97 29.86 19.05
CA THR A 63 -2.50 30.65 17.91
C THR A 63 -1.15 31.32 18.16
N ASP A 64 -0.72 31.42 19.42
CA ASP A 64 0.56 31.99 19.81
C ASP A 64 1.38 31.03 20.69
N PRO A 65 2.71 30.94 20.53
CA PRO A 65 3.55 30.10 21.38
C PRO A 65 3.41 30.38 22.89
N SER A 66 3.13 31.63 23.29
CA SER A 66 2.90 31.97 24.69
C SER A 66 1.70 31.24 25.29
N GLN A 67 0.63 31.04 24.52
CA GLN A 67 -0.55 30.28 24.98
C GLN A 67 -0.20 28.82 25.25
N MET A 68 0.65 28.23 24.40
CA MET A 68 1.18 26.89 24.63
C MET A 68 2.07 26.84 25.88
N MET A 69 2.93 27.84 26.08
CA MET A 69 3.76 27.93 27.28
C MET A 69 2.92 28.11 28.54
N ASP A 70 1.84 28.90 28.49
CA ASP A 70 0.87 29.08 29.56
C ASP A 70 0.16 27.75 29.88
N ARG A 71 -0.35 27.04 28.87
CA ARG A 71 -0.96 25.72 29.03
C ARG A 71 0.01 24.72 29.65
N VAL A 72 1.23 24.64 29.11
CA VAL A 72 2.25 23.69 29.60
C VAL A 72 2.61 24.01 31.05
N ALA A 73 2.83 25.29 31.38
CA ALA A 73 3.14 25.72 32.72
C ALA A 73 2.00 25.41 33.71
N ALA A 74 0.77 25.76 33.36
CA ALA A 74 -0.42 25.45 34.17
C ALA A 74 -0.64 23.93 34.29
N GLY A 75 -0.47 23.19 33.19
CA GLY A 75 -0.65 21.74 33.13
C GLY A 75 0.39 20.97 33.95
N ILE A 76 1.62 21.45 34.03
CA ILE A 76 2.64 20.88 34.93
C ILE A 76 2.33 21.28 36.38
N ALA A 77 1.99 22.55 36.62
CA ALA A 77 1.69 23.06 37.95
C ALA A 77 0.43 22.42 38.57
N ALA A 78 -0.50 21.89 37.77
CA ALA A 78 -1.71 21.21 38.24
C ALA A 78 -1.43 20.00 39.15
N ALA A 79 -0.21 19.46 39.13
CA ALA A 79 0.21 18.42 40.06
C ALA A 79 0.39 18.90 41.51
N GLU A 80 0.47 20.22 41.74
CA GLU A 80 0.65 20.82 43.06
C GLU A 80 -0.62 20.74 43.91
N ALA A 81 -0.45 20.62 45.23
CA ALA A 81 -1.51 20.21 46.14
C ALA A 81 -2.61 21.25 46.37
N THR A 82 -2.28 22.55 46.27
CA THR A 82 -3.23 23.63 46.54
C THR A 82 -3.29 24.63 45.40
N PRO A 83 -4.43 25.29 45.16
CA PRO A 83 -4.55 26.31 44.11
C PRO A 83 -3.50 27.42 44.22
N GLU A 84 -3.10 27.80 45.43
CA GLU A 84 -2.06 28.82 45.65
C GLU A 84 -0.69 28.32 45.18
N LEU A 85 -0.37 27.06 45.43
CA LEU A 85 0.87 26.44 44.95
C LEU A 85 0.83 26.23 43.44
N GLN A 86 -0.30 25.78 42.89
CA GLN A 86 -0.50 25.66 41.45
C GLN A 86 -0.28 27.00 40.75
N ALA A 87 -0.84 28.11 41.26
CA ALA A 87 -0.62 29.44 40.71
C ALA A 87 0.87 29.87 40.82
N THR A 88 1.47 29.68 42.00
CA THR A 88 2.88 30.03 42.23
C THR A 88 3.82 29.26 41.29
N TRP A 89 3.58 27.98 41.09
CA TRP A 89 4.40 27.14 40.23
C TRP A 89 4.11 27.33 38.76
N ALA A 90 2.86 27.62 38.37
CA ALA A 90 2.54 28.00 37.00
C ALA A 90 3.33 29.24 36.57
N GLU A 91 3.40 30.27 37.42
CA GLU A 91 4.21 31.47 37.16
C GLU A 91 5.70 31.11 36.98
N ARG A 92 6.26 30.27 37.86
CA ARG A 92 7.67 29.86 37.80
C ARG A 92 7.99 28.99 36.59
N PHE A 93 7.13 28.03 36.24
CA PHE A 93 7.29 27.22 35.04
C PHE A 93 7.15 28.07 33.80
N ARG A 94 6.21 29.02 33.79
CA ARG A 94 6.04 29.94 32.68
C ARG A 94 7.27 30.79 32.45
N TRP A 95 7.85 31.36 33.52
CA TRP A 95 9.12 32.09 33.49
C TRP A 95 10.28 31.22 32.97
N LEU A 96 10.30 29.94 33.31
CA LEU A 96 11.32 28.99 32.86
C LEU A 96 11.20 28.68 31.35
N LEU A 97 9.98 28.71 30.80
CA LEU A 97 9.72 28.52 29.37
C LEU A 97 9.97 29.80 28.55
N ASP A 98 9.95 30.98 29.17
CA ASP A 98 10.24 32.25 28.51
C ASP A 98 11.67 32.33 27.97
N ASP A 99 11.84 33.02 26.85
CA ASP A 99 13.12 33.27 26.17
C ASP A 99 13.97 32.01 25.94
N TRP A 100 13.32 30.84 25.81
CA TRP A 100 13.99 29.56 25.59
C TRP A 100 14.98 29.18 26.71
N LYS A 101 14.81 29.70 27.94
CA LYS A 101 15.65 29.35 29.10
C LYS A 101 15.64 27.85 29.36
N PHE A 102 14.51 27.21 29.08
CA PHE A 102 14.36 25.75 29.05
C PHE A 102 13.46 25.33 27.89
N VAL A 103 13.87 24.27 27.18
CA VAL A 103 13.08 23.67 26.11
C VAL A 103 12.73 22.24 26.52
N PRO A 104 11.49 21.98 26.97
CA PRO A 104 11.09 20.63 27.34
C PRO A 104 11.01 19.72 26.11
N GLY A 105 11.05 18.40 26.35
CA GLY A 105 10.85 17.43 25.27
C GLY A 105 9.50 17.61 24.58
N GLY A 106 9.44 17.31 23.29
CA GLY A 106 8.24 17.54 22.48
C GLY A 106 6.97 16.87 23.01
N ARG A 107 7.10 15.75 23.74
CA ARG A 107 5.96 15.06 24.36
C ARG A 107 5.32 15.87 25.50
N ILE A 108 6.14 16.57 26.27
CA ILE A 108 5.66 17.50 27.32
C ILE A 108 4.93 18.68 26.67
N LEU A 109 5.49 19.27 25.62
CA LEU A 109 4.85 20.37 24.88
C LEU A 109 3.49 19.98 24.28
N THR A 110 3.39 18.72 23.84
CA THR A 110 2.16 18.19 23.23
C THR A 110 1.10 17.88 24.29
N ALA A 111 1.48 17.19 25.37
CA ALA A 111 0.51 16.61 26.29
C ALA A 111 0.19 17.47 27.51
N ALA A 112 1.13 18.30 27.99
CA ALA A 112 0.97 19.00 29.28
C ALA A 112 -0.22 19.97 29.27
N GLY A 113 -1.20 19.75 30.16
CA GLY A 113 -2.41 20.59 30.23
C GLY A 113 -3.43 20.30 29.11
N THR A 114 -3.37 19.12 28.51
CA THR A 114 -4.40 18.62 27.57
C THR A 114 -5.11 17.39 28.16
N ASP A 115 -6.25 17.01 27.58
CA ASP A 115 -6.99 15.80 27.96
C ASP A 115 -6.40 14.51 27.33
N GLN A 116 -5.22 14.59 26.71
CA GLN A 116 -4.57 13.41 26.15
C GLN A 116 -3.91 12.59 27.26
N GLU A 117 -4.28 11.31 27.39
CA GLU A 117 -3.68 10.39 28.37
C GLU A 117 -2.29 9.88 27.95
N LEU A 118 -1.41 10.77 27.49
CA LEU A 118 -0.05 10.46 27.12
C LEU A 118 0.90 10.59 28.31
N SER A 119 1.94 9.76 28.31
CA SER A 119 3.05 9.93 29.25
C SER A 119 3.83 11.22 28.93
N TYR A 120 4.20 12.03 29.92
CA TYR A 120 5.11 13.17 29.71
C TYR A 120 6.57 12.75 29.55
N TYR A 121 6.96 11.63 30.17
CA TYR A 121 8.30 11.07 30.05
C TYR A 121 8.38 10.12 28.85
N ASN A 122 9.58 10.02 28.27
CA ASN A 122 9.84 9.06 27.19
C ASN A 122 10.26 7.69 27.74
N CYS A 123 11.11 7.65 28.76
CA CYS A 123 11.71 6.43 29.28
C CYS A 123 11.47 6.32 30.78
N TYR A 124 11.07 5.14 31.23
CA TYR A 124 10.85 4.78 32.61
C TYR A 124 11.81 3.66 33.00
N VAL A 125 12.23 3.65 34.26
CA VAL A 125 12.87 2.49 34.87
C VAL A 125 11.95 2.04 35.98
N LEU A 126 11.39 0.84 35.86
CA LEU A 126 10.55 0.26 36.89
C LEU A 126 11.40 -0.27 38.04
N ASP A 127 10.85 -0.17 39.25
CA ASP A 127 11.46 -0.73 40.45
C ASP A 127 11.71 -2.23 40.33
N LEU A 128 12.72 -2.70 41.06
CA LEU A 128 13.04 -4.11 41.19
C LEU A 128 11.81 -4.90 41.66
N PRO A 129 11.28 -5.85 40.84
CA PRO A 129 10.15 -6.65 41.27
C PRO A 129 10.58 -7.52 42.45
N GLN A 130 9.92 -7.40 43.60
CA GLN A 130 10.14 -8.35 44.69
C GLN A 130 9.82 -9.76 44.20
N ASP A 131 10.58 -10.75 44.67
CA ASP A 131 10.49 -12.15 44.25
C ASP A 131 9.22 -12.84 44.81
N SER A 132 8.08 -12.39 44.31
CA SER A 132 6.74 -12.80 44.67
C SER A 132 5.80 -12.61 43.48
N ARG A 133 4.87 -13.56 43.27
CA ARG A 133 3.90 -13.49 42.16
C ARG A 133 3.08 -12.17 42.16
N PRO A 134 2.55 -11.68 43.30
CA PRO A 134 1.80 -10.43 43.30
C PRO A 134 2.62 -9.23 42.82
N ARG A 135 3.89 -9.11 43.24
CA ARG A 135 4.72 -7.98 42.82
C ARG A 135 5.18 -8.09 41.36
N ILE A 136 5.52 -9.30 40.90
CA ILE A 136 5.82 -9.55 39.48
C ILE A 136 4.63 -9.11 38.59
N LEU A 137 3.41 -9.50 38.95
CA LEU A 137 2.21 -9.12 38.18
C LEU A 137 1.87 -7.63 38.31
N ALA A 138 2.12 -7.00 39.46
CA ALA A 138 1.96 -5.56 39.63
C ALA A 138 2.92 -4.78 38.71
N THR A 139 4.20 -5.18 38.66
CA THR A 139 5.19 -4.57 37.76
C THR A 139 4.83 -4.78 36.28
N LEU A 140 4.27 -5.94 35.93
CA LEU A 140 3.73 -6.16 34.57
C LEU A 140 2.59 -5.20 34.23
N GLY A 141 1.67 -4.96 35.17
CA GLY A 141 0.58 -3.99 35.02
C GLY A 141 1.11 -2.56 34.83
N GLU A 142 2.05 -2.14 35.67
CA GLU A 142 2.73 -0.84 35.55
C GLU A 142 3.42 -0.68 34.18
N MET A 143 4.18 -1.69 33.74
CA MET A 143 4.81 -1.71 32.42
C MET A 143 3.78 -1.56 31.30
N THR A 144 2.68 -2.31 31.39
CA THR A 144 1.60 -2.29 30.39
C THR A 144 1.01 -0.91 30.23
N GLU A 145 0.71 -0.26 31.36
CA GLU A 145 0.11 1.08 31.38
C GLU A 145 1.06 2.16 30.87
N ILE A 146 2.35 2.06 31.20
CA ILE A 146 3.35 3.02 30.69
C ILE A 146 3.47 2.89 29.16
N MET A 147 3.53 1.66 28.65
CA MET A 147 3.70 1.40 27.23
C MET A 147 2.45 1.75 26.41
N SER A 148 1.24 1.53 26.92
CA SER A 148 0.00 1.94 26.25
C SER A 148 -0.07 3.47 26.06
N ARG A 149 0.53 4.23 26.98
CA ARG A 149 0.66 5.70 26.91
C ARG A 149 1.90 6.19 26.14
N GLY A 150 2.58 5.29 25.44
CA GLY A 150 3.72 5.57 24.56
C GLY A 150 5.08 5.68 25.26
N GLY A 151 5.19 5.36 26.54
CA GLY A 151 6.45 5.34 27.30
C GLY A 151 7.26 4.06 27.07
N GLY A 152 8.58 4.18 26.95
CA GLY A 152 9.50 3.04 26.98
C GLY A 152 9.79 2.60 28.41
N VAL A 153 9.97 1.30 28.62
CA VAL A 153 10.20 0.74 29.97
C VAL A 153 11.51 -0.05 30.01
N GLY A 154 12.39 0.34 30.92
CA GLY A 154 13.51 -0.48 31.39
C GLY A 154 13.12 -1.21 32.67
N ILE A 155 13.49 -2.49 32.76
CA ILE A 155 13.24 -3.31 33.94
C ILE A 155 14.45 -4.19 34.23
N THR A 156 14.74 -4.39 35.51
CA THR A 156 15.72 -5.36 35.98
C THR A 156 15.00 -6.55 36.62
N LEU A 157 15.47 -7.76 36.32
CA LEU A 157 14.92 -9.02 36.86
C LEU A 157 15.85 -9.67 37.88
N SER A 158 16.91 -8.97 38.31
CA SER A 158 17.96 -9.52 39.17
C SER A 158 17.48 -9.93 40.56
N SER A 159 16.36 -9.37 41.01
CA SER A 159 15.70 -9.73 42.28
C SER A 159 14.98 -11.08 42.22
N LEU A 160 14.65 -11.60 41.03
CA LEU A 160 13.92 -12.86 40.88
C LEU A 160 14.87 -14.04 41.07
N ARG A 161 14.43 -15.04 41.86
CA ARG A 161 15.27 -16.22 42.13
C ARG A 161 15.62 -16.98 40.84
N PRO A 162 16.80 -17.61 40.75
CA PRO A 162 17.22 -18.34 39.57
C PRO A 162 16.37 -19.60 39.35
N ARG A 163 16.49 -20.17 38.13
CA ARG A 163 15.82 -21.43 37.77
C ARG A 163 16.24 -22.53 38.75
N HIS A 164 15.30 -23.41 39.08
CA HIS A 164 15.47 -24.53 40.02
C HIS A 164 15.65 -24.17 41.50
N ALA A 165 15.65 -22.89 41.87
CA ALA A 165 15.63 -22.47 43.28
C ALA A 165 14.37 -23.00 43.99
N TYR A 166 14.54 -23.41 45.25
CA TYR A 166 13.47 -23.97 46.06
C TYR A 166 12.36 -22.94 46.37
N VAL A 167 11.09 -23.39 46.33
CA VAL A 167 9.92 -22.56 46.62
C VAL A 167 9.17 -23.14 47.82
N LYS A 168 9.45 -22.59 49.02
CA LYS A 168 8.96 -23.08 50.31
C LYS A 168 7.43 -23.24 50.38
N GLY A 169 6.66 -22.34 49.78
CA GLY A 169 5.19 -22.32 49.91
C GLY A 169 4.45 -23.43 49.15
N VAL A 170 5.09 -24.03 48.14
CA VAL A 170 4.48 -25.10 47.30
C VAL A 170 5.37 -26.34 47.20
N ASN A 171 6.45 -26.39 47.99
CA ASN A 171 7.47 -27.43 47.93
C ASN A 171 7.98 -27.69 46.50
N GLY A 172 8.09 -26.63 45.70
CA GLY A 172 8.38 -26.69 44.26
C GLY A 172 9.72 -26.08 43.88
N ARG A 173 9.93 -25.90 42.57
CA ARG A 173 11.14 -25.29 41.99
C ARG A 173 10.75 -24.12 41.09
N SER A 174 11.53 -23.04 41.16
CA SER A 174 11.33 -21.83 40.35
C SER A 174 11.59 -22.06 38.86
N SER A 175 10.82 -21.40 37.99
CA SER A 175 11.09 -21.29 36.55
C SER A 175 12.26 -20.33 36.24
N GLY A 176 12.59 -19.43 37.17
CA GLY A 176 13.71 -18.50 37.07
C GLY A 176 13.36 -17.15 36.46
N ALA A 177 14.23 -16.15 36.66
CA ALA A 177 14.06 -14.78 36.18
C ALA A 177 13.81 -14.66 34.67
N VAL A 178 14.53 -15.44 33.85
CA VAL A 178 14.39 -15.42 32.38
C VAL A 178 13.00 -15.85 31.92
N SER A 179 12.38 -16.81 32.61
CA SER A 179 11.01 -17.26 32.29
C SER A 179 9.98 -16.17 32.54
N TRP A 180 10.16 -15.34 33.57
CA TRP A 180 9.31 -14.17 33.80
C TRP A 180 9.63 -13.02 32.83
N GLY A 181 10.90 -12.86 32.45
CA GLY A 181 11.29 -11.92 31.39
C GLY A 181 10.61 -12.22 30.06
N ALA A 182 10.42 -13.50 29.72
CA ALA A 182 9.65 -13.90 28.54
C ALA A 182 8.18 -13.43 28.62
N LEU A 183 7.54 -13.49 29.80
CA LEU A 183 6.18 -12.96 29.99
C LEU A 183 6.12 -11.45 29.76
N TYR A 184 7.09 -10.70 30.32
CA TYR A 184 7.15 -9.25 30.11
C TYR A 184 7.36 -8.91 28.63
N SER A 185 8.30 -9.58 27.97
CA SER A 185 8.52 -9.43 26.53
C SER A 185 7.25 -9.75 25.72
N PHE A 186 6.54 -10.83 26.06
CA PHE A 186 5.30 -11.20 25.39
C PHE A 186 4.25 -10.10 25.51
N VAL A 187 4.05 -9.52 26.71
CA VAL A 187 3.10 -8.43 26.91
C VAL A 187 3.50 -7.18 26.13
N THR A 188 4.79 -6.85 26.01
CA THR A 188 5.22 -5.73 25.14
C THR A 188 4.82 -5.96 23.68
N GLY A 189 4.81 -7.21 23.20
CA GLY A 189 4.34 -7.57 21.87
C GLY A 189 2.82 -7.53 21.68
N LEU A 190 2.04 -7.51 22.77
CA LEU A 190 0.58 -7.27 22.74
C LEU A 190 0.24 -5.78 22.67
N ILE A 191 1.17 -4.92 23.10
CA ILE A 191 1.05 -3.47 23.02
C ILE A 191 1.68 -3.05 21.69
N GLU A 192 0.95 -3.29 20.60
CA GLU A 192 1.49 -3.26 19.24
C GLU A 192 1.96 -1.86 18.80
N GLN A 193 3.26 -1.73 18.55
CA GLN A 193 3.76 -0.83 17.51
C GLN A 193 3.60 -1.57 16.19
N GLY A 194 2.64 -1.17 15.36
CA GLY A 194 2.33 -1.86 14.09
C GLY A 194 3.57 -2.02 13.20
N GLY A 195 3.73 -3.19 12.59
CA GLY A 195 4.79 -3.43 11.61
C GLY A 195 4.47 -2.81 10.24
N CYS A 196 5.50 -2.41 9.51
CA CYS A 196 5.38 -1.70 8.22
C CYS A 196 5.82 -2.59 7.05
N LEU A 197 5.37 -2.26 5.85
CA LEU A 197 5.76 -2.89 4.58
C LEU A 197 6.49 -1.88 3.69
N THR A 198 7.18 -2.37 2.65
CA THR A 198 7.87 -1.49 1.70
C THR A 198 6.88 -0.76 0.79
N PRO A 199 7.23 0.44 0.28
CA PRO A 199 6.29 1.31 -0.45
C PRO A 199 5.73 0.71 -1.75
N ASP A 200 6.47 -0.19 -2.37
CA ASP A 200 6.09 -0.92 -3.58
C ASP A 200 5.08 -2.05 -3.33
N THR A 201 4.77 -2.36 -2.07
CA THR A 201 3.83 -3.44 -1.73
C THR A 201 2.42 -3.13 -2.22
N LEU A 202 1.82 -4.09 -2.92
CA LEU A 202 0.47 -4.01 -3.46
C LEU A 202 -0.58 -4.43 -2.43
N VAL A 203 -1.67 -3.67 -2.34
CA VAL A 203 -2.74 -3.81 -1.37
C VAL A 203 -4.09 -3.78 -2.09
N PHE A 204 -4.94 -4.77 -1.84
CA PHE A 204 -6.30 -4.79 -2.35
C PHE A 204 -7.18 -3.82 -1.58
N THR A 205 -7.85 -2.91 -2.28
CA THR A 205 -8.71 -1.87 -1.72
C THR A 205 -10.05 -1.82 -2.44
N GLU A 206 -11.00 -1.03 -1.94
CA GLU A 206 -12.24 -0.75 -2.66
C GLU A 206 -12.01 -0.06 -4.03
N LYS A 207 -10.87 0.62 -4.20
CA LYS A 207 -10.46 1.30 -5.43
C LYS A 207 -9.60 0.41 -6.34
N GLY A 208 -9.60 -0.91 -6.12
CA GLY A 208 -8.75 -1.88 -6.78
C GLY A 208 -7.39 -2.05 -6.12
N LEU A 209 -6.41 -2.51 -6.90
CA LEU A 209 -5.07 -2.83 -6.40
C LEU A 209 -4.18 -1.59 -6.41
N LEU A 210 -3.77 -1.13 -5.23
CA LEU A 210 -2.91 0.05 -5.05
C LEU A 210 -1.59 -0.33 -4.41
N ARG A 211 -0.51 0.34 -4.77
CA ARG A 211 0.75 0.29 -4.03
C ARG A 211 0.67 1.13 -2.77
N LEU A 212 1.45 0.80 -1.76
CA LEU A 212 1.50 1.60 -0.53
C LEU A 212 1.95 3.04 -0.79
N ASP A 213 2.85 3.29 -1.74
CA ASP A 213 3.24 4.66 -2.15
C ASP A 213 2.17 5.43 -2.95
N GLU A 214 1.12 4.75 -3.41
CA GLU A 214 -0.06 5.39 -4.00
C GLU A 214 -1.11 5.76 -2.93
N ILE A 215 -0.98 5.21 -1.72
CA ILE A 215 -1.84 5.44 -0.56
C ILE A 215 -1.17 6.42 0.42
N VAL A 216 0.10 6.20 0.72
CA VAL A 216 0.92 6.95 1.68
C VAL A 216 2.02 7.67 0.93
N ARG A 217 2.06 9.00 1.00
CA ARG A 217 3.13 9.76 0.34
C ARG A 217 4.43 9.61 1.12
N HIS A 218 5.54 9.52 0.38
CA HIS A 218 6.87 9.42 0.98
C HIS A 218 7.22 10.55 1.95
N GLU A 219 6.66 11.74 1.73
CA GLU A 219 6.88 12.95 2.52
C GLU A 219 6.13 12.93 3.87
N ASP A 220 5.05 12.16 3.97
CA ASP A 220 4.12 12.16 5.10
C ASP A 220 4.59 11.26 6.24
N LYS A 221 5.63 11.67 6.98
CA LYS A 221 6.15 10.92 8.14
C LYS A 221 5.15 10.79 9.28
N GLY A 222 5.11 9.62 9.91
CA GLY A 222 4.29 9.33 11.08
C GLY A 222 2.83 9.02 10.74
N TRP A 223 1.94 9.16 11.73
CA TRP A 223 0.52 8.89 11.57
C TRP A 223 -0.18 10.01 10.80
N ARG A 224 -1.02 9.61 9.84
CA ARG A 224 -1.93 10.49 9.11
C ARG A 224 -3.31 9.86 9.06
N GLU A 225 -4.33 10.70 9.12
CA GLU A 225 -5.69 10.28 8.85
C GLU A 225 -5.85 9.91 7.37
N GLN A 226 -6.62 8.87 7.11
CA GLN A 226 -7.10 8.53 5.79
C GLN A 226 -8.47 7.88 5.90
N SER A 227 -9.16 7.75 4.77
CA SER A 227 -10.36 6.93 4.70
C SER A 227 -10.28 6.09 3.43
N LEU A 228 -9.92 4.82 3.62
CA LEU A 228 -9.79 3.86 2.53
C LEU A 228 -10.18 2.47 3.01
N THR A 229 -11.14 1.83 2.34
CA THR A 229 -11.50 0.46 2.67
C THR A 229 -10.49 -0.52 2.07
N ILE A 230 -9.89 -1.36 2.92
CA ILE A 230 -8.91 -2.40 2.58
C ILE A 230 -9.59 -3.77 2.60
N MET A 231 -9.20 -4.65 1.68
CA MET A 231 -9.71 -6.02 1.65
C MET A 231 -8.90 -6.90 2.61
N THR A 232 -9.55 -7.49 3.60
CA THR A 232 -8.92 -8.43 4.56
C THR A 232 -9.45 -9.86 4.37
N ASP A 233 -8.84 -10.83 5.05
CA ASP A 233 -9.30 -12.22 5.06
C ASP A 233 -10.69 -12.39 5.71
N GLU A 234 -11.04 -11.48 6.62
CA GLU A 234 -12.33 -11.38 7.32
C GLU A 234 -13.33 -10.44 6.63
N GLY A 235 -12.98 -9.91 5.45
CA GLY A 235 -13.82 -9.01 4.66
C GLY A 235 -13.30 -7.57 4.58
N PRO A 236 -14.04 -6.66 3.93
CA PRO A 236 -13.64 -5.26 3.82
C PRO A 236 -13.58 -4.57 5.19
N ARG A 237 -12.51 -3.82 5.46
CA ARG A 237 -12.35 -3.01 6.68
C ARG A 237 -11.92 -1.59 6.33
N LEU A 238 -12.49 -0.61 7.02
CA LEU A 238 -12.10 0.79 6.87
C LEU A 238 -10.75 1.05 7.57
N SER A 239 -9.75 1.50 6.81
CA SER A 239 -8.52 2.04 7.38
C SER A 239 -8.70 3.53 7.61
N GLN A 240 -8.65 3.96 8.88
CA GLN A 240 -8.80 5.36 9.29
C GLN A 240 -7.47 6.13 9.34
N GLN A 241 -6.35 5.41 9.33
CA GLN A 241 -5.03 5.99 9.44
C GLN A 241 -4.00 5.25 8.57
N VAL A 242 -2.91 5.94 8.26
CA VAL A 242 -1.67 5.40 7.67
C VAL A 242 -0.49 5.82 8.51
N TYR A 243 0.58 5.04 8.40
CA TYR A 243 1.83 5.31 9.08
C TYR A 243 3.01 5.19 8.12
N ASN A 244 3.87 6.20 8.09
CA ASN A 244 5.14 6.17 7.37
C ASN A 244 6.30 6.21 8.38
N ASN A 245 7.03 5.09 8.48
CA ASN A 245 8.18 4.94 9.39
C ASN A 245 9.51 5.42 8.78
N SER A 246 9.48 6.11 7.63
CA SER A 246 10.66 6.55 6.89
C SER A 246 11.62 5.38 6.60
N MET A 247 12.81 5.37 7.21
CA MET A 247 13.81 4.32 7.02
C MET A 247 13.75 3.32 8.16
N ALA A 248 13.60 2.04 7.83
CA ALA A 248 13.62 0.95 8.79
C ALA A 248 14.35 -0.26 8.20
N ASN A 249 14.93 -1.10 9.06
CA ASN A 249 15.44 -2.40 8.65
C ASN A 249 14.27 -3.30 8.26
N VAL A 250 14.42 -4.02 7.15
CA VAL A 250 13.38 -4.89 6.62
C VAL A 250 13.90 -6.32 6.44
N LEU A 251 12.98 -7.28 6.53
CA LEU A 251 13.15 -8.66 6.14
C LEU A 251 12.36 -8.90 4.86
N ARG A 252 12.94 -9.69 3.94
CA ARG A 252 12.25 -10.19 2.76
C ARG A 252 11.97 -11.67 2.95
N VAL A 253 10.71 -12.05 2.89
CA VAL A 253 10.25 -13.43 2.97
C VAL A 253 9.75 -13.85 1.60
N THR A 254 10.22 -14.98 1.09
CA THR A 254 9.82 -15.54 -0.19
C THR A 254 9.32 -16.96 0.02
N THR A 255 8.13 -17.26 -0.48
CA THR A 255 7.51 -18.59 -0.44
C THR A 255 8.13 -19.49 -1.51
N ASP A 256 7.92 -20.81 -1.40
CA ASP A 256 8.25 -21.80 -2.43
C ASP A 256 7.46 -21.60 -3.74
N MET A 257 6.30 -20.94 -3.65
CA MET A 257 5.51 -20.45 -4.79
C MET A 257 6.10 -19.19 -5.43
N GLY A 258 7.17 -18.62 -4.88
CA GLY A 258 7.87 -17.44 -5.41
C GLY A 258 7.18 -16.11 -5.11
N ILE A 259 6.08 -16.12 -4.36
CA ILE A 259 5.43 -14.92 -3.84
C ILE A 259 6.27 -14.40 -2.68
N ALA A 260 6.52 -13.08 -2.65
CA ALA A 260 7.36 -12.45 -1.65
C ALA A 260 6.68 -11.26 -0.98
N ILE A 261 7.04 -11.02 0.28
CA ILE A 261 6.65 -9.84 1.06
C ILE A 261 7.88 -9.26 1.74
N THR A 262 7.97 -7.93 1.81
CA THR A 262 9.10 -7.23 2.42
C THR A 262 8.57 -6.23 3.44
N GLY A 263 9.03 -6.34 4.69
CA GLY A 263 8.53 -5.50 5.78
C GLY A 263 9.43 -5.50 7.01
N THR A 264 9.07 -4.71 8.01
CA THR A 264 9.83 -4.65 9.27
C THR A 264 9.76 -5.98 10.03
N PRO A 265 10.77 -6.33 10.86
CA PRO A 265 10.79 -7.58 11.64
C PRO A 265 9.49 -7.92 12.37
N ASN A 266 8.85 -6.91 12.98
CA ASN A 266 7.60 -7.02 13.73
C ASN A 266 6.33 -7.06 12.88
N HIS A 267 6.41 -6.95 11.55
CA HIS A 267 5.24 -7.08 10.68
C HIS A 267 4.70 -8.50 10.76
N LYS A 268 3.38 -8.66 10.89
CA LYS A 268 2.76 -9.97 11.11
C LYS A 268 2.15 -10.49 9.81
N VAL A 269 2.33 -11.78 9.56
CA VAL A 269 1.61 -12.52 8.51
C VAL A 269 0.82 -13.65 9.16
N LYS A 270 -0.26 -14.08 8.51
CA LYS A 270 -1.06 -15.20 8.98
C LYS A 270 -0.47 -16.50 8.43
N ILE A 271 -0.20 -17.45 9.31
CA ILE A 271 0.28 -18.79 8.95
C ILE A 271 -0.81 -19.82 9.23
N MET A 272 -0.74 -20.97 8.56
CA MET A 272 -1.57 -22.14 8.84
C MET A 272 -0.77 -23.15 9.67
N THR A 273 -1.35 -23.58 10.79
CA THR A 273 -0.81 -24.65 11.64
C THR A 273 -1.81 -25.80 11.71
N THR A 274 -1.43 -26.91 12.36
CA THR A 274 -2.33 -28.05 12.59
C THR A 274 -3.56 -27.70 13.45
N GLU A 275 -3.48 -26.63 14.25
CA GLU A 275 -4.57 -26.14 15.11
C GLU A 275 -5.42 -25.04 14.45
N GLY A 276 -5.05 -24.63 13.23
CA GLY A 276 -5.69 -23.55 12.48
C GLY A 276 -4.75 -22.37 12.22
N SER A 277 -5.33 -21.24 11.80
CA SER A 277 -4.56 -20.06 11.43
C SER A 277 -4.09 -19.25 12.64
N SER A 278 -2.84 -18.80 12.64
CA SER A 278 -2.28 -17.92 13.68
C SER A 278 -1.45 -16.79 13.07
N TRP A 279 -1.24 -15.70 13.82
CA TRP A 279 -0.38 -14.59 13.40
C TRP A 279 1.06 -14.82 13.86
N LYS A 280 2.03 -14.56 12.98
CA LYS A 280 3.46 -14.70 13.26
C LYS A 280 4.22 -13.51 12.69
N GLN A 281 5.20 -12.98 13.43
CA GLN A 281 6.03 -11.87 12.93
C GLN A 281 6.98 -12.35 11.83
N LEU A 282 7.40 -11.46 10.92
CA LEU A 282 8.36 -11.79 9.88
C LEU A 282 9.68 -12.30 10.47
N SER A 283 10.13 -11.76 11.62
CA SER A 283 11.35 -12.23 12.29
C SER A 283 11.23 -13.59 12.97
N GLU A 284 10.02 -14.08 13.17
CA GLU A 284 9.76 -15.36 13.83
C GLU A 284 9.57 -16.49 12.82
N LEU A 285 9.38 -16.18 11.53
CA LEU A 285 9.13 -17.18 10.49
C LEU A 285 10.31 -18.14 10.33
N GLU A 286 9.96 -19.42 10.17
CA GLU A 286 10.90 -20.52 9.96
C GLU A 286 10.61 -21.21 8.62
N THR A 287 11.62 -21.88 8.06
CA THR A 287 11.41 -22.66 6.82
C THR A 287 10.40 -23.78 7.08
N GLY A 288 9.35 -23.83 6.27
CA GLY A 288 8.24 -24.77 6.42
C GLY A 288 6.95 -24.13 6.97
N ASP A 289 6.99 -22.90 7.47
CA ASP A 289 5.78 -22.17 7.83
C ASP A 289 4.90 -21.92 6.59
N ALA A 290 3.64 -22.35 6.65
CA ALA A 290 2.68 -22.17 5.56
C ALA A 290 1.98 -20.80 5.66
N ILE A 291 2.44 -19.82 4.88
CA ILE A 291 1.84 -18.48 4.85
C ILE A 291 0.51 -18.50 4.08
N LEU A 292 -0.53 -17.91 4.67
CA LEU A 292 -1.86 -17.83 4.06
C LEU A 292 -1.95 -16.69 3.05
N VAL A 293 -2.45 -17.02 1.86
CA VAL A 293 -2.75 -16.06 0.80
C VAL A 293 -4.25 -16.09 0.51
N LYS A 294 -4.91 -14.93 0.63
CA LYS A 294 -6.34 -14.81 0.32
C LYS A 294 -6.53 -14.60 -1.18
N LEU A 295 -7.39 -15.40 -1.77
CA LEU A 295 -7.75 -15.36 -3.19
C LEU A 295 -9.04 -14.55 -3.41
N GLY A 296 -9.22 -13.97 -4.60
CA GLY A 296 -10.50 -13.39 -5.02
C GLY A 296 -10.83 -12.01 -4.41
N GLN A 297 -9.80 -11.28 -3.98
CA GLN A 297 -9.96 -9.98 -3.31
C GLN A 297 -10.02 -8.79 -4.27
N HIS A 298 -9.75 -8.98 -5.56
CA HIS A 298 -9.71 -7.86 -6.50
C HIS A 298 -11.09 -7.20 -6.64
N ARG A 299 -11.08 -5.87 -6.59
CA ARG A 299 -12.24 -4.98 -6.79
C ARG A 299 -11.80 -3.87 -7.74
N GLY A 300 -12.65 -2.88 -7.96
CA GLY A 300 -12.32 -1.74 -8.79
C GLY A 300 -13.55 -1.13 -9.44
N THR A 301 -13.34 -0.03 -10.14
CA THR A 301 -14.39 0.71 -10.84
C THR A 301 -13.93 1.07 -12.24
N PHE A 302 -14.86 1.29 -13.17
CA PHE A 302 -14.49 1.74 -14.51
C PHE A 302 -13.74 3.06 -14.45
N GLN A 303 -12.66 3.16 -15.23
CA GLN A 303 -11.78 4.32 -15.24
C GLN A 303 -12.11 5.25 -16.39
N ALA A 304 -12.33 6.53 -16.10
CA ALA A 304 -12.47 7.57 -17.10
C ALA A 304 -11.11 7.96 -17.67
N LEU A 305 -11.03 8.17 -18.98
CA LEU A 305 -9.80 8.46 -19.69
C LEU A 305 -9.70 9.93 -20.09
N LYS A 306 -8.53 10.51 -19.83
CA LYS A 306 -8.19 11.88 -20.24
C LYS A 306 -8.13 11.96 -21.75
N GLN A 307 -8.66 13.06 -22.28
CA GLN A 307 -8.69 13.36 -23.71
C GLN A 307 -7.67 14.46 -24.04
N PRO A 308 -6.96 14.38 -25.16
CA PRO A 308 -6.05 15.44 -25.60
C PRO A 308 -6.83 16.72 -25.95
N THR A 309 -6.29 17.87 -25.58
CA THR A 309 -6.91 19.17 -25.89
C THR A 309 -6.65 19.53 -27.36
N ILE A 310 -7.69 19.96 -28.07
CA ILE A 310 -7.56 20.48 -29.44
C ILE A 310 -6.94 21.88 -29.36
N GLN A 311 -5.74 22.05 -29.88
CA GLN A 311 -5.01 23.33 -29.84
C GLN A 311 -5.26 24.19 -31.09
N HIS A 312 -5.61 23.57 -32.22
CA HIS A 312 -5.82 24.26 -33.49
C HIS A 312 -7.01 23.67 -34.26
N HIS A 313 -7.71 24.50 -35.02
CA HIS A 313 -8.90 24.12 -35.80
C HIS A 313 -8.62 23.05 -36.89
N ASN A 314 -7.36 22.88 -37.31
CA ASN A 314 -6.93 21.89 -38.31
C ASN A 314 -6.37 20.59 -37.69
N GLN A 315 -6.53 20.38 -36.38
CA GLN A 315 -6.05 19.16 -35.72
C GLN A 315 -7.02 17.98 -36.00
N ASP A 316 -6.48 16.83 -36.40
CA ASP A 316 -7.26 15.61 -36.63
C ASP A 316 -8.06 15.23 -35.36
N VAL A 317 -9.39 15.25 -35.47
CA VAL A 317 -10.28 14.83 -34.39
C VAL A 317 -10.48 13.32 -34.50
N VAL A 318 -9.69 12.57 -33.74
CA VAL A 318 -9.87 11.12 -33.58
C VAL A 318 -10.87 10.88 -32.45
N ASN A 319 -11.88 10.04 -32.70
CA ASN A 319 -12.81 9.62 -31.64
C ASN A 319 -12.10 8.61 -30.73
N LEU A 320 -11.52 9.10 -29.63
CA LEU A 320 -10.75 8.29 -28.69
C LEU A 320 -11.66 7.71 -27.59
N PRO A 321 -11.31 6.52 -27.03
CA PRO A 321 -12.08 5.93 -25.94
C PRO A 321 -12.16 6.86 -24.72
N LYS A 322 -13.36 6.99 -24.16
CA LYS A 322 -13.61 7.83 -22.97
C LYS A 322 -13.53 7.05 -21.66
N ILE A 323 -13.68 5.74 -21.73
CA ILE A 323 -13.67 4.81 -20.60
C ILE A 323 -12.69 3.70 -20.94
N LEU A 324 -11.99 3.18 -19.93
CA LEU A 324 -11.18 1.98 -20.04
C LEU A 324 -12.08 0.75 -19.93
N ASP A 325 -12.49 0.23 -21.08
CA ASP A 325 -13.29 -0.99 -21.24
C ASP A 325 -12.41 -2.21 -21.55
N GLU A 326 -13.06 -3.37 -21.75
CA GLU A 326 -12.42 -4.64 -22.03
C GLU A 326 -11.66 -4.65 -23.37
N GLU A 327 -12.16 -3.98 -24.40
CA GLU A 327 -11.50 -3.94 -25.72
C GLU A 327 -10.20 -3.14 -25.66
N LEU A 328 -10.23 -1.96 -25.05
CA LEU A 328 -9.02 -1.17 -24.85
C LEU A 328 -8.06 -1.87 -23.90
N ALA A 329 -8.55 -2.48 -22.82
CA ALA A 329 -7.71 -3.22 -21.88
C ALA A 329 -7.02 -4.42 -22.55
N PHE A 330 -7.73 -5.19 -23.37
CA PHE A 330 -7.15 -6.27 -24.17
C PHE A 330 -6.03 -5.76 -25.08
N PHE A 331 -6.27 -4.68 -25.84
CA PHE A 331 -5.24 -4.06 -26.66
C PHE A 331 -4.04 -3.63 -25.83
N LEU A 332 -4.24 -2.99 -24.67
CA LEU A 332 -3.17 -2.53 -23.78
C LEU A 332 -2.35 -3.70 -23.21
N GLY A 333 -3.00 -4.83 -22.91
CA GLY A 333 -2.33 -6.07 -22.50
C GLY A 333 -1.43 -6.62 -23.60
N TYR A 334 -1.97 -6.74 -24.81
CA TYR A 334 -1.21 -7.20 -25.97
C TYR A 334 -0.06 -6.23 -26.30
N PHE A 335 -0.33 -4.93 -26.22
CA PHE A 335 0.66 -3.87 -26.41
C PHE A 335 1.79 -3.92 -25.38
N ALA A 336 1.48 -4.23 -24.11
CA ALA A 336 2.49 -4.40 -23.08
C ALA A 336 3.48 -5.53 -23.41
N GLY A 337 3.02 -6.62 -24.02
CA GLY A 337 3.89 -7.73 -24.48
C GLY A 337 4.59 -7.45 -25.82
N ASP A 338 3.82 -7.37 -26.91
CA ASP A 338 4.33 -7.32 -28.30
C ASP A 338 4.22 -5.93 -28.97
N GLY A 339 3.88 -4.91 -28.21
CA GLY A 339 3.80 -3.53 -28.68
C GLY A 339 5.14 -2.78 -28.75
N PHE A 340 5.13 -1.65 -29.44
CA PHE A 340 6.20 -0.65 -29.37
C PHE A 340 5.63 0.77 -29.43
N MET A 341 6.36 1.70 -28.83
CA MET A 341 6.09 3.13 -28.96
C MET A 341 7.41 3.87 -29.16
N THR A 342 7.49 4.71 -30.19
CA THR A 342 8.69 5.52 -30.40
C THR A 342 8.84 6.57 -29.30
N VAL A 343 10.07 6.77 -28.80
CA VAL A 343 10.40 7.82 -27.82
C VAL A 343 10.93 9.09 -28.49
N LYS A 344 11.17 9.07 -29.81
CA LYS A 344 11.75 10.20 -30.53
C LYS A 344 10.76 11.37 -30.59
N GLU A 345 11.30 12.58 -30.41
CA GLU A 345 10.53 13.82 -30.55
C GLU A 345 9.92 13.91 -31.96
N LYS A 346 8.65 14.33 -32.05
CA LYS A 346 7.90 14.44 -33.31
C LYS A 346 7.72 13.15 -34.11
N ASP A 347 7.98 11.98 -33.52
CA ASP A 347 7.64 10.68 -34.07
C ASP A 347 6.40 10.14 -33.35
N TRP A 348 5.31 9.87 -34.08
CA TRP A 348 4.02 9.50 -33.51
C TRP A 348 3.67 8.02 -33.68
N ARG A 349 4.68 7.20 -34.03
CA ARG A 349 4.49 5.79 -34.31
C ARG A 349 4.37 4.96 -33.03
N LEU A 350 3.34 4.14 -33.02
CA LEU A 350 3.14 3.04 -32.08
C LEU A 350 2.55 1.86 -32.84
N GLY A 351 2.65 0.65 -32.30
CA GLY A 351 2.12 -0.51 -32.97
C GLY A 351 2.30 -1.79 -32.19
N VAL A 352 1.86 -2.88 -32.78
CA VAL A 352 1.95 -4.24 -32.22
C VAL A 352 2.42 -5.20 -33.31
N SER A 353 3.19 -6.22 -32.93
CA SER A 353 3.56 -7.31 -33.83
C SER A 353 2.69 -8.52 -33.59
N VAL A 354 2.19 -9.13 -34.67
CA VAL A 354 1.28 -10.28 -34.61
C VAL A 354 1.86 -11.40 -35.46
N ALA A 355 1.99 -12.61 -34.89
CA ALA A 355 2.51 -13.77 -35.62
C ALA A 355 1.50 -14.24 -36.68
N HIS A 356 1.97 -14.71 -37.84
CA HIS A 356 1.09 -15.21 -38.92
C HIS A 356 0.17 -16.37 -38.48
N SER A 357 0.61 -17.15 -37.48
CA SER A 357 -0.17 -18.26 -36.93
C SER A 357 -1.25 -17.82 -35.93
N SER A 358 -1.30 -16.55 -35.56
CA SER A 358 -2.26 -16.03 -34.59
C SER A 358 -3.58 -15.64 -35.27
N TYR A 359 -4.71 -15.98 -34.65
CA TYR A 359 -6.03 -15.49 -35.06
C TYR A 359 -6.14 -13.95 -35.04
N LEU A 360 -5.26 -13.29 -34.28
CA LEU A 360 -5.19 -11.84 -34.20
C LEU A 360 -4.72 -11.18 -35.51
N MET A 361 -4.18 -11.93 -36.47
CA MET A 361 -3.88 -11.41 -37.80
C MET A 361 -5.11 -10.82 -38.48
N ASP A 362 -6.27 -11.44 -38.27
CA ASP A 362 -7.54 -11.01 -38.85
C ASP A 362 -8.30 -10.05 -37.93
N THR A 363 -8.26 -10.26 -36.60
CA THR A 363 -9.11 -9.52 -35.65
C THR A 363 -8.45 -8.27 -35.06
N MET A 364 -7.12 -8.20 -34.97
CA MET A 364 -6.41 -7.01 -34.43
C MET A 364 -6.65 -5.76 -35.28
N PRO A 365 -6.64 -5.79 -36.64
CA PRO A 365 -6.97 -4.62 -37.45
C PRO A 365 -8.38 -4.10 -37.19
N GLU A 366 -9.36 -5.00 -37.03
CA GLU A 366 -10.75 -4.64 -36.71
C GLU A 366 -10.87 -4.01 -35.32
N LEU A 367 -10.15 -4.56 -34.33
CA LEU A 367 -10.06 -3.99 -32.99
C LEU A 367 -9.47 -2.57 -33.04
N LEU A 368 -8.34 -2.37 -33.73
CA LEU A 368 -7.72 -1.05 -33.88
C LEU A 368 -8.65 -0.05 -34.59
N GLY A 369 -9.40 -0.51 -35.60
CA GLY A 369 -10.39 0.31 -36.30
C GLY A 369 -11.57 0.74 -35.42
N ARG A 370 -11.98 -0.10 -34.47
CA ARG A 370 -13.02 0.22 -33.47
C ARG A 370 -12.50 1.13 -32.37
N LEU A 371 -11.30 0.86 -31.85
CA LEU A 371 -10.68 1.68 -30.79
C LEU A 371 -10.29 3.07 -31.27
N PHE A 372 -9.81 3.17 -32.52
CA PHE A 372 -9.32 4.43 -33.10
C PHE A 372 -9.92 4.67 -34.50
N PRO A 373 -11.23 4.98 -34.59
CA PRO A 373 -11.90 5.17 -35.87
C PRO A 373 -11.25 6.29 -36.70
N GLY A 374 -11.04 6.01 -37.99
CA GLY A 374 -10.43 6.95 -38.94
C GLY A 374 -8.89 7.00 -38.90
N VAL A 375 -8.24 6.24 -38.01
CA VAL A 375 -6.78 6.13 -37.97
C VAL A 375 -6.31 5.05 -38.95
N ASN A 376 -5.34 5.40 -39.81
CA ASN A 376 -4.75 4.46 -40.74
C ASN A 376 -3.76 3.52 -40.02
N VAL A 377 -4.00 2.21 -40.13
CA VAL A 377 -3.10 1.15 -39.66
C VAL A 377 -2.28 0.63 -40.84
N ARG A 378 -0.96 0.83 -40.78
CA ARG A 378 -0.02 0.32 -41.80
C ARG A 378 0.51 -1.04 -41.37
N MET A 379 0.50 -2.00 -42.28
CA MET A 379 1.12 -3.31 -42.05
C MET A 379 2.55 -3.29 -42.63
N GLN A 380 3.52 -3.66 -41.81
CA GLN A 380 4.91 -3.80 -42.21
C GLN A 380 5.41 -5.20 -41.89
N GLN A 381 5.99 -5.87 -42.87
CA GLN A 381 6.65 -7.16 -42.71
C GLN A 381 8.14 -7.00 -43.04
N LYS A 382 9.02 -7.54 -42.19
CA LYS A 382 10.45 -7.63 -42.48
C LYS A 382 10.72 -8.92 -43.27
N ALA A 383 11.76 -8.90 -44.10
CA ALA A 383 12.21 -10.11 -44.79
C ALA A 383 12.51 -11.21 -43.76
N ASP A 384 12.01 -12.41 -44.01
CA ASP A 384 12.17 -13.61 -43.17
C ASP A 384 11.53 -13.54 -41.76
N ASP A 385 10.64 -12.57 -41.50
CA ASP A 385 9.92 -12.46 -40.24
C ASP A 385 8.57 -13.20 -40.30
N ALA A 386 8.32 -14.05 -39.31
CA ALA A 386 7.07 -14.83 -39.16
C ALA A 386 5.93 -14.01 -38.51
N SER A 387 6.08 -12.68 -38.48
CA SER A 387 5.13 -11.74 -37.91
C SER A 387 4.88 -10.54 -38.83
N VAL A 388 3.76 -9.87 -38.61
CA VAL A 388 3.40 -8.58 -39.22
C VAL A 388 3.30 -7.53 -38.13
N THR A 389 3.99 -6.41 -38.32
CA THR A 389 3.86 -5.26 -37.43
C THR A 389 2.77 -4.33 -37.94
N MET A 390 1.75 -4.11 -37.12
CA MET A 390 0.66 -3.16 -37.37
C MET A 390 1.01 -1.81 -36.72
N ILE A 391 1.16 -0.76 -37.53
CA ILE A 391 1.70 0.53 -37.12
C ILE A 391 0.65 1.62 -37.28
N ILE A 392 0.36 2.30 -36.18
CA ILE A 392 -0.40 3.54 -36.12
C ILE A 392 0.59 4.70 -36.04
N SER A 393 0.43 5.70 -36.92
CA SER A 393 1.22 6.94 -36.88
C SER A 393 0.28 8.13 -36.70
N ASN A 394 -0.19 8.35 -35.47
CA ASN A 394 -1.14 9.40 -35.16
C ASN A 394 -0.77 10.08 -33.83
N ARG A 395 -0.65 11.42 -33.87
CA ARG A 395 -0.26 12.23 -32.71
C ARG A 395 -1.27 12.13 -31.57
N ALA A 396 -2.57 12.25 -31.86
CA ALA A 396 -3.63 12.23 -30.86
C ALA A 396 -3.71 10.89 -30.12
N VAL A 397 -3.54 9.76 -30.83
CA VAL A 397 -3.50 8.43 -30.21
C VAL A 397 -2.29 8.28 -29.28
N LYS A 398 -1.11 8.70 -29.73
CA LYS A 398 0.10 8.62 -28.89
C LYS A 398 0.01 9.53 -27.65
N GLU A 399 -0.48 10.76 -27.80
CA GLU A 399 -0.72 11.67 -26.68
C GLU A 399 -1.75 11.11 -25.69
N PHE A 400 -2.84 10.53 -26.21
CA PHE A 400 -3.87 9.86 -25.41
C PHE A 400 -3.30 8.72 -24.56
N LEU A 401 -2.51 7.82 -25.15
CA LEU A 401 -1.88 6.72 -24.41
C LEU A 401 -0.91 7.28 -23.35
N HIS A 402 -0.10 8.28 -23.70
CA HIS A 402 0.85 8.89 -22.78
C HIS A 402 0.17 9.57 -21.58
N MET A 403 -0.85 10.39 -21.80
CA MET A 403 -1.56 11.14 -20.75
C MET A 403 -2.31 10.24 -19.76
N ASN A 404 -2.67 9.03 -20.18
CA ASN A 404 -3.35 8.03 -19.36
C ASN A 404 -2.38 6.99 -18.77
N GLY A 405 -1.06 7.14 -18.97
CA GLY A 405 -0.06 6.25 -18.38
C GLY A 405 0.11 4.91 -19.09
N PHE A 406 -0.28 4.82 -20.37
CA PHE A 406 -0.16 3.62 -21.20
C PHE A 406 1.10 3.68 -22.07
N THR A 407 2.24 3.93 -21.43
CA THR A 407 3.53 4.05 -22.12
C THR A 407 4.29 2.73 -22.11
N LYS A 408 5.06 2.50 -23.16
CA LYS A 408 5.99 1.37 -23.27
C LYS A 408 7.34 1.89 -23.74
N ASN A 409 8.34 1.86 -22.85
CA ASN A 409 9.70 2.31 -23.14
C ASN A 409 10.61 1.13 -23.50
N LYS A 410 10.94 0.30 -22.51
CA LYS A 410 11.78 -0.90 -22.65
C LYS A 410 11.09 -2.09 -22.01
N SER A 411 11.40 -3.29 -22.48
CA SER A 411 10.76 -4.53 -22.04
C SER A 411 10.95 -4.82 -20.53
N HIS A 412 12.09 -4.45 -19.93
CA HIS A 412 12.34 -4.64 -18.49
C HIS A 412 11.67 -3.60 -17.58
N ASP A 413 11.21 -2.47 -18.14
CA ASP A 413 10.52 -1.40 -17.40
C ASP A 413 8.98 -1.52 -17.48
N VAL A 414 8.49 -2.51 -18.23
CA VAL A 414 7.05 -2.75 -18.38
C VAL A 414 6.45 -3.11 -17.02
N HIS A 415 5.29 -2.56 -16.72
CA HIS A 415 4.51 -2.81 -15.51
C HIS A 415 3.03 -2.69 -15.87
N VAL A 416 2.14 -3.13 -14.99
CA VAL A 416 0.69 -3.02 -15.19
C VAL A 416 0.28 -1.56 -14.93
N PRO A 417 -0.34 -0.88 -15.91
CA PRO A 417 -0.75 0.50 -15.73
C PRO A 417 -1.67 0.66 -14.52
N ARG A 418 -1.51 1.75 -13.76
CA ARG A 418 -2.33 2.03 -12.57
C ARG A 418 -3.83 1.96 -12.87
N LEU A 419 -4.27 2.54 -13.98
CA LEU A 419 -5.69 2.51 -14.36
C LEU A 419 -6.21 1.08 -14.56
N ILE A 420 -5.38 0.17 -15.08
CA ILE A 420 -5.74 -1.26 -15.16
C ILE A 420 -5.87 -1.84 -13.76
N ARG A 421 -4.89 -1.60 -12.87
CA ARG A 421 -4.95 -2.10 -11.47
C ARG A 421 -6.17 -1.58 -10.68
N GLN A 422 -6.74 -0.44 -11.04
CA GLN A 422 -7.94 0.13 -10.40
C GLN A 422 -9.26 -0.26 -11.08
N SER A 423 -9.17 -0.92 -12.24
CA SER A 423 -10.32 -1.31 -13.06
C SER A 423 -11.05 -2.54 -12.50
N PRO A 424 -12.33 -2.74 -12.84
CA PRO A 424 -13.10 -3.87 -12.32
C PRO A 424 -12.57 -5.21 -12.88
N PRO A 425 -12.92 -6.35 -12.25
CA PRO A 425 -12.37 -7.66 -12.59
C PRO A 425 -12.39 -8.01 -14.07
N GLN A 426 -13.46 -7.69 -14.79
CA GLN A 426 -13.60 -8.00 -16.22
C GLN A 426 -12.64 -7.21 -17.12
N VAL A 427 -12.32 -5.96 -16.76
CA VAL A 427 -11.36 -5.11 -17.50
C VAL A 427 -9.93 -5.58 -17.20
N VAL A 428 -9.63 -5.92 -15.95
CA VAL A 428 -8.33 -6.54 -15.59
C VAL A 428 -8.16 -7.89 -16.30
N GLY A 429 -9.21 -8.71 -16.32
CA GLY A 429 -9.24 -9.98 -17.03
C GLY A 429 -8.94 -9.82 -18.52
N ALA A 430 -9.54 -8.82 -19.18
CA ALA A 430 -9.27 -8.52 -20.58
C ALA A 430 -7.82 -8.07 -20.83
N PHE A 431 -7.24 -7.24 -19.96
CA PHE A 431 -5.82 -6.88 -20.03
C PHE A 431 -4.91 -8.09 -19.88
N LEU A 432 -5.16 -8.94 -18.88
CA LEU A 432 -4.38 -10.17 -18.70
C LEU A 432 -4.52 -11.09 -19.92
N ARG A 433 -5.72 -11.23 -20.48
CA ARG A 433 -5.96 -12.01 -21.71
C ARG A 433 -5.09 -11.50 -22.86
N GLY A 434 -5.11 -10.18 -23.13
CA GLY A 434 -4.26 -9.58 -24.17
C GLY A 434 -2.77 -9.82 -23.93
N LEU A 435 -2.32 -9.71 -22.67
CA LEU A 435 -0.92 -9.96 -22.30
C LEU A 435 -0.52 -11.44 -22.50
N PHE A 436 -1.39 -12.39 -22.13
CA PHE A 436 -1.18 -13.81 -22.41
C PHE A 436 -1.16 -14.11 -23.92
N GLU A 437 -1.98 -13.43 -24.72
CA GLU A 437 -1.99 -13.60 -26.18
C GLU A 437 -0.71 -13.09 -26.86
N ALA A 438 -0.06 -12.07 -26.29
CA ALA A 438 1.25 -11.60 -26.73
C ALA A 438 2.36 -12.57 -26.25
N ASP A 439 2.72 -12.50 -24.98
CA ASP A 439 3.92 -13.15 -24.43
C ASP A 439 3.65 -14.47 -23.66
N GLY A 440 2.39 -14.91 -23.62
CA GLY A 440 2.00 -16.11 -22.89
C GLY A 440 2.23 -17.41 -23.67
N GLY A 441 2.42 -18.49 -22.92
CA GLY A 441 2.52 -19.85 -23.43
C GLY A 441 1.83 -20.86 -22.51
N LEU A 442 1.99 -22.14 -22.83
CA LEU A 442 1.44 -23.24 -22.04
C LEU A 442 2.57 -24.09 -21.46
N SER A 443 2.40 -24.50 -20.20
CA SER A 443 3.23 -25.53 -19.57
C SER A 443 2.32 -26.56 -18.94
N HIS A 444 2.36 -27.79 -19.46
CA HIS A 444 1.47 -28.88 -19.05
C HIS A 444 -0.02 -28.47 -19.10
N ASN A 445 -0.42 -27.74 -20.15
CA ASN A 445 -1.75 -27.17 -20.36
C ASN A 445 -2.20 -26.09 -19.36
N TYR A 446 -1.30 -25.62 -18.48
CA TYR A 446 -1.52 -24.43 -17.67
C TYR A 446 -0.96 -23.18 -18.35
N PRO A 447 -1.71 -22.07 -18.37
CA PRO A 447 -1.19 -20.79 -18.86
C PRO A 447 0.04 -20.34 -18.08
N MET A 448 1.02 -19.82 -18.80
CA MET A 448 2.23 -19.23 -18.26
C MET A 448 2.59 -17.95 -19.00
N LEU A 449 3.32 -17.07 -18.33
CA LEU A 449 3.85 -15.82 -18.85
C LEU A 449 5.33 -15.74 -18.48
N SER A 450 6.17 -15.26 -19.39
CA SER A 450 7.58 -15.00 -19.09
C SER A 450 7.93 -13.55 -19.42
N SER A 451 8.73 -12.90 -18.58
CA SER A 451 9.18 -11.52 -18.83
C SER A 451 10.52 -11.26 -18.15
N SER A 452 11.31 -10.33 -18.71
CA SER A 452 12.48 -9.77 -18.03
C SER A 452 12.11 -8.73 -16.97
N SER A 453 10.89 -8.17 -17.03
CA SER A 453 10.37 -7.29 -15.98
C SER A 453 9.86 -8.10 -14.79
N LYS A 454 10.61 -8.09 -13.69
CA LYS A 454 10.15 -8.68 -12.43
C LYS A 454 8.92 -7.96 -11.87
N GLN A 455 8.86 -6.63 -12.03
CA GLN A 455 7.72 -5.84 -11.58
C GLN A 455 6.43 -6.25 -12.29
N LEU A 456 6.47 -6.44 -13.62
CA LEU A 456 5.31 -6.92 -14.37
C LEU A 456 4.85 -8.29 -13.85
N ILE A 457 5.78 -9.23 -13.64
CA ILE A 457 5.46 -10.58 -13.18
C ILE A 457 4.84 -10.57 -11.77
N ASP A 458 5.34 -9.73 -10.87
CA ASP A 458 4.79 -9.59 -9.51
C ASP A 458 3.41 -8.93 -9.49
N GLU A 459 3.21 -7.88 -10.29
CA GLU A 459 1.92 -7.20 -10.43
C GLU A 459 0.88 -8.12 -11.11
N VAL A 460 1.25 -8.83 -12.17
CA VAL A 460 0.40 -9.83 -12.83
C VAL A 460 0.06 -10.97 -11.88
N GLY A 461 1.04 -11.48 -11.12
CA GLY A 461 0.81 -12.53 -10.12
C GLY A 461 -0.15 -12.09 -9.02
N THR A 462 0.00 -10.85 -8.54
CA THR A 462 -0.91 -10.30 -7.54
C THR A 462 -2.32 -10.12 -8.11
N LEU A 463 -2.48 -9.61 -9.34
CA LEU A 463 -3.80 -9.51 -9.98
C LEU A 463 -4.43 -10.87 -10.21
N LEU A 464 -3.67 -11.87 -10.65
CA LEU A 464 -4.15 -13.25 -10.81
C LEU A 464 -4.67 -13.81 -9.48
N ILE A 465 -3.91 -13.67 -8.39
CA ILE A 465 -4.35 -14.03 -7.03
C ILE A 465 -5.64 -13.27 -6.66
N GLY A 466 -5.69 -11.99 -6.97
CA GLY A 466 -6.85 -11.12 -6.78
C GLY A 466 -8.09 -11.58 -7.53
N LEU A 467 -7.93 -12.18 -8.71
CA LEU A 467 -9.00 -12.79 -9.51
C LEU A 467 -9.28 -14.25 -9.14
N GLY A 468 -8.62 -14.78 -8.10
CA GLY A 468 -8.84 -16.15 -7.62
C GLY A 468 -7.87 -17.19 -8.17
N CYS A 469 -6.91 -16.79 -9.00
CA CYS A 469 -5.96 -17.68 -9.67
C CYS A 469 -4.65 -17.77 -8.87
N PRO A 470 -4.41 -18.82 -8.07
CA PRO A 470 -3.09 -19.07 -7.49
C PRO A 470 -2.04 -19.24 -8.59
N VAL A 471 -0.84 -18.74 -8.32
CA VAL A 471 0.28 -18.72 -9.28
C VAL A 471 1.56 -19.20 -8.62
N LYS A 472 2.47 -19.72 -9.44
CA LYS A 472 3.86 -19.96 -9.10
C LYS A 472 4.75 -19.02 -9.90
N ILE A 473 5.68 -18.36 -9.24
CA ILE A 473 6.69 -17.49 -9.84
C ILE A 473 8.07 -18.13 -9.63
N GLU A 474 8.86 -18.24 -10.69
CA GLU A 474 10.20 -18.83 -10.64
C GLU A 474 11.16 -18.08 -11.57
N PRO A 475 12.45 -17.99 -11.23
CA PRO A 475 13.45 -17.53 -12.20
C PRO A 475 13.52 -18.54 -13.36
N PHE A 476 13.46 -18.04 -14.59
CA PHE A 476 13.67 -18.86 -15.77
C PHE A 476 15.16 -19.21 -15.86
N PRO A 477 15.54 -20.48 -16.10
CA PRO A 477 16.95 -20.87 -16.16
C PRO A 477 17.68 -20.12 -17.30
N TYR A 478 18.81 -19.52 -16.96
CA TYR A 478 19.65 -18.79 -17.91
C TYR A 478 20.05 -19.69 -19.08
N SER A 479 19.73 -19.27 -20.31
CA SER A 479 20.21 -19.90 -21.54
C SER A 479 21.04 -18.87 -22.29
N VAL A 480 22.33 -19.17 -22.46
CA VAL A 480 23.34 -18.32 -23.12
C VAL A 480 22.94 -17.96 -24.56
N ASP A 481 22.07 -18.75 -25.19
CA ASP A 481 21.89 -18.75 -26.64
C ASP A 481 20.55 -18.17 -27.14
N ARG A 482 19.62 -17.71 -26.28
CA ARG A 482 18.27 -17.32 -26.76
C ARG A 482 17.67 -16.00 -26.25
N TYR A 483 18.05 -15.48 -25.08
CA TYR A 483 17.27 -14.39 -24.45
C TYR A 483 18.08 -13.20 -23.91
N GLY A 484 19.28 -12.97 -24.42
CA GLY A 484 20.13 -11.86 -23.98
C GLY A 484 20.76 -12.10 -22.60
N ASP A 485 21.31 -11.04 -22.00
CA ASP A 485 22.07 -11.08 -20.75
C ASP A 485 21.20 -10.90 -19.48
N GLN A 486 19.90 -10.68 -19.63
CA GLN A 486 19.00 -10.34 -18.52
C GLN A 486 18.29 -11.57 -17.93
N GLN A 487 18.14 -11.57 -16.59
CA GLN A 487 17.37 -12.59 -15.88
C GLN A 487 15.89 -12.53 -16.29
N MET A 488 15.38 -13.66 -16.79
CA MET A 488 13.97 -13.83 -17.11
C MET A 488 13.21 -14.44 -15.92
N TRP A 489 11.95 -14.07 -15.76
CA TRP A 489 11.05 -14.58 -14.73
C TRP A 489 9.87 -15.26 -15.39
N ARG A 490 9.43 -16.37 -14.81
CA ARG A 490 8.28 -17.13 -15.27
C ARG A 490 7.19 -17.09 -14.21
N LEU A 491 5.99 -16.77 -14.64
CA LEU A 491 4.76 -16.96 -13.89
C LEU A 491 3.96 -18.08 -14.53
N ARG A 492 3.39 -18.98 -13.72
CA ARG A 492 2.49 -20.03 -14.19
C ARG A 492 1.27 -20.12 -13.30
N ILE A 493 0.11 -20.33 -13.89
CA ILE A 493 -1.12 -20.65 -13.15
C ILE A 493 -0.95 -22.01 -12.49
N HIS A 494 -1.26 -22.05 -11.20
CA HIS A 494 -1.06 -23.23 -10.38
C HIS A 494 -2.42 -23.79 -9.96
N SER A 495 -2.53 -25.12 -9.84
CA SER A 495 -3.72 -25.87 -9.43
C SER A 495 -4.93 -25.81 -10.38
N VAL A 496 -5.81 -26.81 -10.28
CA VAL A 496 -7.12 -26.92 -10.92
C VAL A 496 -7.95 -25.69 -10.61
N ARG A 497 -8.00 -25.29 -9.34
CA ARG A 497 -8.70 -24.08 -8.89
C ARG A 497 -8.20 -22.83 -9.60
N GLY A 498 -6.89 -22.74 -9.84
CA GLY A 498 -6.30 -21.63 -10.60
C GLY A 498 -6.71 -21.65 -12.06
N LEU A 499 -6.73 -22.82 -12.70
CA LEU A 499 -7.18 -22.97 -14.07
C LEU A 499 -8.67 -22.63 -14.23
N GLU A 500 -9.53 -23.08 -13.32
CA GLU A 500 -10.95 -22.73 -13.30
C GLU A 500 -11.18 -21.23 -13.14
N SER A 501 -10.45 -20.62 -12.19
CA SER A 501 -10.51 -19.17 -11.98
C SER A 501 -10.03 -18.40 -13.21
N TRP A 502 -9.01 -18.90 -13.90
CA TRP A 502 -8.51 -18.30 -15.13
C TRP A 502 -9.54 -18.39 -16.26
N ARG A 503 -10.16 -19.56 -16.46
CA ARG A 503 -11.22 -19.77 -17.47
C ARG A 503 -12.40 -18.82 -17.26
N SER A 504 -12.76 -18.57 -16.00
CA SER A 504 -13.91 -17.73 -15.65
C SER A 504 -13.63 -16.24 -15.72
N ASN A 505 -12.43 -15.78 -15.35
CA ASN A 505 -12.15 -14.36 -15.18
C ASN A 505 -11.30 -13.75 -16.31
N ILE A 506 -10.55 -14.57 -17.05
CA ILE A 506 -9.61 -14.13 -18.09
C ILE A 506 -10.00 -14.75 -19.42
N GLY A 507 -10.01 -16.08 -19.46
CA GLY A 507 -10.36 -16.89 -20.61
C GLY A 507 -9.51 -16.61 -21.84
N CYS A 508 -9.96 -17.12 -22.97
CA CYS A 508 -9.37 -16.83 -24.28
C CYS A 508 -10.44 -16.85 -25.37
N ASP A 509 -10.09 -16.29 -26.53
CA ASP A 509 -10.93 -16.33 -27.71
C ASP A 509 -10.84 -17.72 -28.39
N ALA A 510 -11.83 -18.08 -29.20
CA ALA A 510 -11.92 -19.43 -29.78
C ALA A 510 -10.72 -19.80 -30.69
N GLY A 511 -10.12 -18.82 -31.37
CA GLY A 511 -8.91 -19.01 -32.20
C GLY A 511 -7.60 -19.01 -31.42
N SER A 512 -7.66 -18.86 -30.09
CA SER A 512 -6.48 -18.76 -29.25
C SER A 512 -5.76 -20.10 -29.09
N ARG A 513 -4.44 -20.03 -28.96
CA ARG A 513 -3.61 -21.17 -28.51
C ARG A 513 -4.00 -21.68 -27.12
N PHE A 514 -4.66 -20.85 -26.30
CA PHE A 514 -5.15 -21.21 -24.99
C PHE A 514 -6.50 -21.93 -25.00
N ALA A 515 -7.15 -22.11 -26.17
CA ALA A 515 -8.42 -22.84 -26.26
C ALA A 515 -8.31 -24.27 -25.67
N VAL A 516 -7.13 -24.90 -25.80
CA VAL A 516 -6.83 -26.21 -25.19
C VAL A 516 -6.97 -26.21 -23.66
N CYS A 517 -6.87 -25.06 -23.00
CA CYS A 517 -7.12 -24.94 -21.58
C CYS A 517 -8.58 -25.23 -21.21
N TYR A 518 -9.55 -25.17 -22.13
CA TYR A 518 -10.95 -25.52 -21.84
C TYR A 518 -11.22 -27.02 -21.97
N ASP A 519 -10.51 -27.69 -22.89
CA ASP A 519 -10.64 -29.14 -23.12
C ASP A 519 -9.80 -30.00 -22.17
N PHE A 520 -8.88 -29.37 -21.43
CA PHE A 520 -7.99 -30.06 -20.51
C PHE A 520 -8.68 -30.37 -19.17
N GLU A 521 -8.79 -31.65 -18.82
CA GLU A 521 -9.17 -32.11 -17.48
C GLU A 521 -7.91 -32.36 -16.63
N PRO A 522 -7.65 -31.58 -15.56
CA PRO A 522 -6.46 -31.78 -14.76
C PRO A 522 -6.57 -33.00 -13.84
N ASP A 523 -5.44 -33.68 -13.64
CA ASP A 523 -5.32 -34.82 -12.74
C ASP A 523 -5.28 -34.37 -11.27
N LEU A 524 -6.39 -34.54 -10.56
CA LEU A 524 -6.53 -34.21 -9.13
C LEU A 524 -5.54 -34.98 -8.24
N GLY A 525 -5.08 -36.16 -8.66
CA GLY A 525 -4.13 -36.98 -7.90
C GLY A 525 -2.74 -36.37 -7.78
N ARG A 526 -2.36 -35.47 -8.70
CA ARG A 526 -1.06 -34.75 -8.68
C ARG A 526 -1.08 -33.47 -7.84
N GLU A 527 -2.23 -33.04 -7.34
CA GLU A 527 -2.32 -31.83 -6.50
C GLU A 527 -1.99 -32.09 -5.03
N HIS A 528 -2.20 -33.32 -4.56
CA HIS A 528 -1.95 -33.72 -3.17
C HIS A 528 -0.47 -34.03 -2.86
N SER A 529 0.42 -33.94 -3.85
CA SER A 529 1.85 -34.29 -3.71
C SER A 529 2.78 -33.09 -3.51
N TYR A 530 2.24 -31.89 -3.20
CA TYR A 530 3.01 -30.68 -2.95
C TYR A 530 2.70 -30.10 -1.57
#